data_AF-A0A6P5LFZ0-F1
#
_entry.id   AF-A0A6P5LFZ0-F1
#
_cell.length_a   1.000
_cell.length_b   1.000
_cell.length_c   1.000
_cell.angle_alpha   90.00
_cell.angle_beta   90.00
_cell.angle_gamma   90.00
#
_symmetry.space_group_name_H-M   'P 1'
#
loop_
_entity.id
_entity.type
_entity.pdbx_description
1 polymer ?
#
loop_
_entity_poly.entity_id
_entity_poly.type
_entity_poly.pdbx_seq_one_letter_code
_entity_poly.pdbx_strand_id
1 'polypeptide(L)'
;MPVVFVTNAGNCAPQVKAQELSDFLGLQVEPEQVILSSSPLKFFSKFHKKRMLVSGQGPVVDHAWNLGFQNVVTVDELRQTFPVLDMVDLERRPKTMPPLKTDFPPIEGVLLLGEPVRWETSLQLIIDVLLSNGDPGTGLAVAPYPHLPVLISNMDLLWMAEAKMPRFGHGTFLLCLESIYRKITGKELKYAALVGKPNITTYQYAESLIRKQAERRAWGAPIRRLYAIGDNPVTDVYGANLYNRYLQKNRNGEVQECYEVVEEKQGSPTAERCLSILVRSGVYNPSLRQTETPFHGHRDFVFDPSLLEASHVVADVHEAVQLVFCKEGWDHI
;
A
#
# COMPACT_ATOMS: atom_id res chain seq x y z
N MET A 1 20.38 0.12 -17.12
CA MET A 1 20.06 0.76 -15.81
C MET A 1 19.14 -0.16 -15.02
N PRO A 2 19.30 -0.35 -13.69
CA PRO A 2 18.34 -1.13 -12.91
C PRO A 2 17.03 -0.34 -12.81
N VAL A 3 15.91 -1.02 -12.99
CA VAL A 3 14.58 -0.39 -13.06
C VAL A 3 13.58 -1.25 -12.30
N VAL A 4 12.69 -0.58 -11.58
CA VAL A 4 11.50 -1.18 -10.96
C VAL A 4 10.27 -0.33 -11.33
N PHE A 5 9.13 -0.98 -11.44
CA PHE A 5 7.83 -0.39 -11.76
C PHE A 5 6.98 -0.35 -10.50
N VAL A 6 6.60 0.85 -10.05
CA VAL A 6 5.88 1.05 -8.77
C VAL A 6 4.45 1.50 -9.01
N THR A 7 3.49 0.70 -8.56
CA THR A 7 2.06 0.98 -8.72
C THR A 7 1.30 0.82 -7.40
N ASN A 8 0.26 1.64 -7.20
CA ASN A 8 -0.69 1.48 -6.10
C ASN A 8 -1.79 0.46 -6.43
N ALA A 9 -1.76 -0.16 -7.61
CA ALA A 9 -2.61 -1.32 -7.90
C ALA A 9 -2.23 -2.50 -6.98
N GLY A 10 -3.24 -3.19 -6.44
CA GLY A 10 -3.07 -4.35 -5.56
C GLY A 10 -3.97 -5.54 -5.89
N ASN A 11 -4.77 -5.44 -6.97
CA ASN A 11 -5.81 -6.41 -7.32
C ASN A 11 -5.32 -7.60 -8.18
N CYS A 12 -4.04 -7.63 -8.57
CA CYS A 12 -3.46 -8.70 -9.38
C CYS A 12 -2.11 -9.16 -8.82
N ALA A 13 -1.68 -10.36 -9.22
CA ALA A 13 -0.37 -10.87 -8.84
C ALA A 13 0.76 -10.13 -9.59
N PRO A 14 1.97 -9.98 -9.00
CA PRO A 14 3.10 -9.32 -9.67
C PRO A 14 3.42 -9.88 -11.06
N GLN A 15 3.26 -11.19 -11.25
CA GLN A 15 3.50 -11.89 -12.52
C GLN A 15 2.54 -11.41 -13.62
N VAL A 16 1.26 -11.25 -13.28
CA VAL A 16 0.25 -10.75 -14.21
C VAL A 16 0.61 -9.33 -14.62
N LYS A 17 0.96 -8.49 -13.65
CA LYS A 17 1.32 -7.10 -13.91
C LYS A 17 2.62 -6.95 -14.70
N ALA A 18 3.60 -7.81 -14.44
CA ALA A 18 4.85 -7.87 -15.19
C ALA A 18 4.60 -8.29 -16.65
N GLN A 19 3.71 -9.25 -16.90
CA GLN A 19 3.32 -9.63 -18.26
C GLN A 19 2.61 -8.48 -18.99
N GLU A 20 1.63 -7.83 -18.35
CA GLU A 20 0.96 -6.65 -18.93
C GLU A 20 1.95 -5.55 -19.33
N LEU A 21 2.90 -5.25 -18.44
CA LEU A 21 3.97 -4.27 -18.72
C LEU A 21 4.89 -4.75 -19.83
N SER A 22 5.18 -6.05 -19.90
CA SER A 22 6.03 -6.61 -20.94
C SER A 22 5.40 -6.46 -22.32
N ASP A 23 4.12 -6.80 -22.43
CA ASP A 23 3.35 -6.69 -23.67
C ASP A 23 3.20 -5.23 -24.10
N PHE A 24 2.96 -4.33 -23.15
CA PHE A 24 2.82 -2.90 -23.42
C PHE A 24 4.13 -2.24 -23.86
N LEU A 25 5.25 -2.59 -23.22
CA LEU A 25 6.56 -1.98 -23.49
C LEU A 25 7.32 -2.66 -24.64
N GLY A 26 6.89 -3.86 -25.05
CA GLY A 26 7.65 -4.69 -25.99
C GLY A 26 9.01 -5.15 -25.44
N LEU A 27 9.15 -5.23 -24.11
CA LEU A 27 10.37 -5.56 -23.39
C LEU A 27 10.05 -6.53 -22.26
N GLN A 28 10.92 -7.50 -21.98
CA GLN A 28 10.71 -8.41 -20.86
C GLN A 28 10.84 -7.68 -19.51
N VAL A 29 9.75 -7.65 -18.75
CA VAL A 29 9.69 -7.15 -17.37
C VAL A 29 9.57 -8.36 -16.44
N GLU A 30 10.52 -8.52 -15.54
CA GLU A 30 10.48 -9.59 -14.56
C GLU A 30 9.52 -9.28 -13.41
N PRO A 31 8.85 -10.29 -12.81
CA PRO A 31 7.99 -10.08 -11.64
C PRO A 31 8.69 -9.36 -10.47
N GLU A 32 9.99 -9.58 -10.26
CA GLU A 32 10.77 -8.90 -9.21
C GLU A 32 11.02 -7.42 -9.50
N GLN A 33 10.76 -6.95 -10.73
CA GLN A 33 10.80 -5.54 -11.07
C GLN A 33 9.49 -4.83 -10.75
N VAL A 34 8.41 -5.56 -10.45
CA VAL A 34 7.09 -4.96 -10.18
C VAL A 34 6.86 -4.84 -8.67
N ILE A 35 6.52 -3.62 -8.25
CA ILE A 35 6.18 -3.27 -6.88
C ILE A 35 4.71 -2.86 -6.87
N LEU A 36 3.88 -3.78 -6.39
CA LEU A 36 2.48 -3.51 -6.06
C LEU A 36 2.37 -2.77 -4.73
N SER A 37 1.21 -2.19 -4.48
CA SER A 37 0.94 -1.41 -3.27
C SER A 37 1.21 -2.19 -1.98
N SER A 38 0.93 -3.50 -1.99
CA SER A 38 1.14 -4.43 -0.88
C SER A 38 2.56 -4.98 -0.76
N SER A 39 3.40 -4.84 -1.79
CA SER A 39 4.76 -5.44 -1.81
C SER A 39 5.64 -5.06 -0.61
N PRO A 40 5.61 -3.81 -0.09
CA PRO A 40 6.39 -3.45 1.08
C PRO A 40 5.99 -4.21 2.36
N LEU A 41 4.81 -4.85 2.42
CA LEU A 41 4.42 -5.72 3.53
C LEU A 41 5.34 -6.94 3.71
N LYS A 42 6.19 -7.25 2.72
CA LYS A 42 7.28 -8.22 2.87
C LYS A 42 8.30 -7.82 3.95
N PHE A 43 8.41 -6.54 4.30
CA PHE A 43 9.27 -6.04 5.39
C PHE A 43 8.63 -6.16 6.78
N PHE A 44 7.43 -6.72 6.90
CA PHE A 44 6.65 -6.73 8.13
C PHE A 44 6.64 -8.12 8.78
N SER A 45 7.82 -8.74 8.88
CA SER A 45 7.97 -10.15 9.27
C SER A 45 7.47 -10.47 10.68
N LYS A 46 7.43 -9.48 11.57
CA LYS A 46 6.80 -9.59 12.91
C LYS A 46 5.32 -9.99 12.88
N PHE A 47 4.62 -9.75 11.78
CA PHE A 47 3.22 -10.13 11.59
C PHE A 47 3.04 -11.40 10.76
N HIS A 48 4.08 -11.87 10.08
CA HIS A 48 3.97 -12.99 9.12
C HIS A 48 3.54 -14.31 9.75
N LYS A 49 3.89 -14.55 11.01
CA LYS A 49 3.49 -15.76 11.76
C LYS A 49 2.16 -15.61 12.50
N LYS A 50 1.63 -14.39 12.61
CA LYS A 50 0.37 -14.13 13.31
C LYS A 50 -0.81 -14.61 12.46
N ARG A 51 -1.91 -14.98 13.12
CA ARG A 51 -3.17 -15.32 12.45
C ARG A 51 -3.91 -14.06 12.03
N MET A 52 -3.87 -13.75 10.74
CA MET A 52 -4.41 -12.50 10.19
C MET A 52 -5.77 -12.71 9.54
N LEU A 53 -6.76 -11.88 9.87
CA LEU A 53 -7.96 -11.72 9.05
C LEU A 53 -7.57 -10.95 7.78
N VAL A 54 -7.73 -11.55 6.61
CA VAL A 54 -7.43 -10.92 5.32
C VAL A 54 -8.72 -10.46 4.63
N SER A 55 -8.72 -9.21 4.17
CA SER A 55 -9.80 -8.62 3.38
C SER A 55 -9.25 -7.94 2.12
N GLY A 56 -9.96 -8.07 1.01
CA GLY A 56 -9.61 -7.52 -0.29
C GLY A 56 -10.38 -8.20 -1.42
N GLN A 57 -9.89 -8.03 -2.65
CA GLN A 57 -10.43 -8.66 -3.85
C GLN A 57 -9.41 -9.61 -4.50
N GLY A 58 -9.92 -10.60 -5.24
CA GLY A 58 -9.10 -11.58 -5.95
C GLY A 58 -8.58 -12.70 -5.03
N PRO A 59 -7.47 -13.37 -5.41
CA PRO A 59 -6.90 -14.50 -4.65
C PRO A 59 -6.12 -13.99 -3.42
N VAL A 60 -6.86 -13.44 -2.44
CA VAL A 60 -6.29 -12.76 -1.26
C VAL A 60 -5.41 -13.67 -0.40
N VAL A 61 -5.67 -14.97 -0.37
CA VAL A 61 -4.87 -15.97 0.35
C VAL A 61 -3.50 -16.11 -0.30
N ASP A 62 -3.45 -16.35 -1.61
CA ASP A 62 -2.20 -16.46 -2.37
C ASP A 62 -1.39 -15.17 -2.30
N HIS A 63 -2.07 -14.01 -2.37
CA HIS A 63 -1.43 -12.71 -2.21
C HIS A 63 -0.79 -12.56 -0.83
N ALA A 64 -1.51 -12.90 0.25
CA ALA A 64 -0.97 -12.81 1.61
C ALA A 64 0.21 -13.78 1.82
N TRP A 65 0.13 -15.01 1.30
CA TRP A 65 1.22 -15.98 1.33
C TRP A 65 2.47 -15.49 0.60
N ASN A 66 2.29 -14.92 -0.60
CA ASN A 66 3.38 -14.32 -1.37
C ASN A 66 4.06 -13.13 -0.67
N LEU A 67 3.36 -12.47 0.25
CA LEU A 67 3.91 -11.40 1.10
C LEU A 67 4.59 -11.92 2.36
N GLY A 68 4.46 -13.21 2.67
CA GLY A 68 5.08 -13.89 3.81
C GLY A 68 4.13 -14.24 4.94
N PHE A 69 2.85 -13.82 4.90
CA PHE A 69 1.87 -14.18 5.93
C PHE A 69 1.51 -15.66 5.84
N GLN A 70 1.65 -16.40 6.92
CA GLN A 70 1.54 -17.87 6.92
C GLN A 70 0.17 -18.35 7.37
N ASN A 71 -0.42 -17.62 8.32
CA ASN A 71 -1.68 -17.98 8.96
C ASN A 71 -2.74 -16.93 8.60
N VAL A 72 -3.59 -17.24 7.62
CA VAL A 72 -4.61 -16.30 7.13
C VAL A 72 -6.01 -16.88 7.30
N VAL A 73 -6.96 -15.98 7.55
CA VAL A 73 -8.39 -16.28 7.61
C VAL A 73 -9.08 -15.29 6.71
N THR A 74 -9.90 -15.75 5.78
CA THR A 74 -10.65 -14.83 4.92
C THR A 74 -11.92 -14.34 5.62
N VAL A 75 -12.45 -13.20 5.17
CA VAL A 75 -13.77 -12.70 5.61
C VAL A 75 -14.86 -13.76 5.38
N ASP A 76 -14.80 -14.51 4.28
CA ASP A 76 -15.77 -15.57 3.99
C ASP A 76 -15.62 -16.78 4.91
N GLU A 77 -14.41 -17.19 5.27
CA GLU A 77 -14.18 -18.26 6.26
C GLU A 77 -14.69 -17.85 7.65
N LEU A 78 -14.43 -16.60 8.05
CA LEU A 78 -14.93 -16.07 9.32
C LEU A 78 -16.46 -16.07 9.34
N ARG A 79 -17.08 -15.59 8.26
CA ARG A 79 -18.54 -15.60 8.06
C ARG A 79 -19.10 -17.02 8.12
N GLN A 80 -18.49 -18.00 7.45
CA GLN A 80 -18.94 -19.39 7.48
C GLN A 80 -18.81 -20.00 8.88
N THR A 81 -17.79 -19.59 9.63
CA THR A 81 -17.54 -20.06 10.99
C THR A 81 -18.55 -19.48 11.98
N PHE A 82 -18.88 -18.19 11.83
CA PHE A 82 -19.81 -17.45 12.69
C PHE A 82 -20.90 -16.76 11.86
N PRO A 83 -21.86 -17.51 11.29
CA PRO A 83 -22.78 -16.95 10.30
C PRO A 83 -23.82 -15.99 10.91
N VAL A 84 -23.96 -15.98 12.24
CA VAL A 84 -24.80 -15.00 12.96
C VAL A 84 -24.15 -13.62 13.08
N LEU A 85 -22.87 -13.46 12.70
CA LEU A 85 -22.21 -12.14 12.67
C LEU A 85 -22.54 -11.36 11.39
N ASP A 86 -22.75 -12.04 10.27
CA ASP A 86 -23.11 -11.40 8.99
C ASP A 86 -24.62 -11.33 8.79
N MET A 87 -25.30 -10.67 9.73
CA MET A 87 -26.76 -10.44 9.62
C MET A 87 -27.08 -9.21 8.75
N VAL A 88 -26.09 -8.44 8.31
CA VAL A 88 -26.29 -7.29 7.43
C VAL A 88 -26.64 -7.71 6.01
N ASP A 89 -26.18 -8.88 5.58
CA ASP A 89 -26.58 -9.50 4.33
C ASP A 89 -27.81 -10.42 4.48
N LEU A 90 -28.98 -9.91 4.09
CA LEU A 90 -30.24 -10.64 4.18
C LEU A 90 -30.25 -11.95 3.38
N GLU A 91 -29.54 -12.02 2.25
CA GLU A 91 -29.57 -13.19 1.37
C GLU A 91 -28.74 -14.36 1.92
N ARG A 92 -27.66 -14.08 2.66
CA ARG A 92 -26.78 -15.10 3.25
C ARG A 92 -27.10 -15.42 4.72
N ARG A 93 -28.18 -14.86 5.30
CA ARG A 93 -28.56 -15.15 6.69
C ARG A 93 -28.82 -16.65 6.92
N PRO A 94 -28.35 -17.21 8.03
CA PRO A 94 -28.67 -18.59 8.38
C PRO A 94 -30.17 -18.75 8.67
N LYS A 95 -30.80 -19.79 8.10
CA LYS A 95 -32.23 -20.10 8.31
C LYS A 95 -32.51 -20.75 9.66
N THR A 96 -31.49 -21.34 10.26
CA THR A 96 -31.53 -22.01 11.56
C THR A 96 -30.32 -21.57 12.37
N MET A 97 -30.46 -21.50 13.69
CA MET A 97 -29.34 -21.16 14.59
C MET A 97 -28.25 -22.23 14.50
N PRO A 98 -27.03 -21.89 14.07
CA PRO A 98 -25.92 -22.82 14.08
C PRO A 98 -25.47 -23.11 15.53
N PRO A 99 -24.83 -24.26 15.78
CA PRO A 99 -24.16 -24.49 17.06
C PRO A 99 -23.02 -23.49 17.26
N LEU A 100 -22.80 -23.06 18.50
CA LEU A 100 -21.64 -22.24 18.87
C LEU A 100 -20.35 -23.02 18.63
N LYS A 101 -19.43 -22.43 17.87
CA LYS A 101 -18.05 -22.90 17.77
C LYS A 101 -17.20 -22.19 18.81
N THR A 102 -16.60 -22.96 19.72
CA THR A 102 -15.74 -22.46 20.81
C THR A 102 -14.27 -22.78 20.61
N ASP A 103 -13.92 -23.50 19.55
CA ASP A 103 -12.58 -24.00 19.25
C ASP A 103 -11.85 -23.18 18.16
N PHE A 104 -12.39 -22.01 17.80
CA PHE A 104 -11.77 -21.13 16.82
C PHE A 104 -10.56 -20.40 17.42
N PRO A 105 -9.34 -20.58 16.89
CA PRO A 105 -8.18 -19.85 17.39
C PRO A 105 -8.36 -18.34 17.20
N PRO A 106 -7.99 -17.50 18.16
CA PRO A 106 -8.14 -16.05 18.02
C PRO A 106 -7.39 -15.49 16.79
N ILE A 107 -7.98 -14.47 16.18
CA ILE A 107 -7.33 -13.65 15.17
C ILE A 107 -6.40 -12.66 15.88
N GLU A 108 -5.19 -12.46 15.37
CA GLU A 108 -4.14 -11.66 16.02
C GLU A 108 -3.87 -10.33 15.28
N GLY A 109 -4.54 -10.09 14.16
CA GLY A 109 -4.42 -8.88 13.36
C GLY A 109 -5.31 -8.86 12.13
N VAL A 110 -5.41 -7.72 11.49
CA VAL A 110 -6.18 -7.51 10.26
C VAL A 110 -5.26 -7.05 9.14
N LEU A 111 -5.36 -7.69 7.98
CA LEU A 111 -4.60 -7.38 6.77
C LEU A 111 -5.56 -6.94 5.66
N LEU A 112 -5.50 -5.67 5.28
CA LEU A 112 -6.35 -5.08 4.25
C LEU A 112 -5.55 -4.89 2.95
N LEU A 113 -5.78 -5.81 2.01
CA LEU A 113 -5.08 -5.87 0.71
C LEU A 113 -5.74 -5.03 -0.39
N GLY A 114 -6.91 -4.44 -0.12
CA GLY A 114 -7.69 -3.62 -1.05
C GLY A 114 -9.15 -3.55 -0.62
N GLU A 115 -9.96 -2.81 -1.37
CA GLU A 115 -11.41 -2.75 -1.13
C GLU A 115 -12.06 -4.12 -1.39
N PRO A 116 -12.81 -4.70 -0.43
CA PRO A 116 -13.56 -5.93 -0.67
C PRO A 116 -14.80 -5.65 -1.52
N VAL A 117 -15.44 -6.71 -2.02
CA VAL A 117 -16.85 -6.63 -2.45
C VAL A 117 -17.72 -6.82 -1.20
N ARG A 118 -18.92 -6.23 -1.16
CA ARG A 118 -19.86 -6.36 -0.02
C ARG A 118 -19.35 -5.72 1.26
N TRP A 119 -19.18 -4.40 1.18
CA TRP A 119 -18.58 -3.60 2.26
C TRP A 119 -19.33 -3.75 3.57
N GLU A 120 -20.66 -3.92 3.54
CA GLU A 120 -21.47 -4.15 4.73
C GLU A 120 -20.96 -5.33 5.56
N THR A 121 -20.73 -6.49 4.92
CA THR A 121 -20.22 -7.70 5.56
C THR A 121 -18.80 -7.50 6.07
N SER A 122 -17.91 -6.98 5.23
CA SER A 122 -16.50 -6.80 5.61
C SER A 122 -16.34 -5.79 6.75
N LEU A 123 -17.05 -4.67 6.71
CA LEU A 123 -17.03 -3.66 7.77
C LEU A 123 -17.53 -4.23 9.10
N GLN A 124 -18.67 -4.95 9.09
CA GLN A 124 -19.22 -5.59 10.28
C GLN A 124 -18.20 -6.57 10.90
N LEU A 125 -17.70 -7.52 10.10
CA LEU A 125 -16.82 -8.58 10.61
C LEU A 125 -15.45 -8.06 11.04
N ILE A 126 -14.88 -7.08 10.35
CA ILE A 126 -13.62 -6.45 10.79
C ILE A 126 -13.83 -5.73 12.13
N ILE A 127 -14.93 -4.97 12.28
CA ILE A 127 -15.24 -4.29 13.55
C ILE A 127 -15.43 -5.32 14.66
N ASP A 128 -16.18 -6.39 14.44
CA ASP A 128 -16.39 -7.44 15.44
C ASP A 128 -15.07 -8.05 15.90
N VAL A 129 -14.15 -8.35 14.98
CA VAL A 129 -12.81 -8.86 15.31
C VAL A 129 -12.00 -7.85 16.13
N LEU A 130 -12.06 -6.56 15.79
CA LEU A 130 -11.34 -5.52 16.54
C LEU A 130 -11.93 -5.31 17.94
N LEU A 131 -13.25 -5.36 18.08
CA LEU A 131 -13.94 -5.16 19.37
C LEU A 131 -13.87 -6.37 20.29
N SER A 132 -13.74 -7.57 19.74
CA SER A 132 -13.62 -8.84 20.48
C SER A 132 -12.18 -9.27 20.76
N ASN A 133 -11.19 -8.45 20.38
CA ASN A 133 -9.77 -8.81 20.47
C ASN A 133 -9.43 -10.15 19.79
N GLY A 134 -10.08 -10.43 18.66
CA GLY A 134 -9.77 -11.60 17.82
C GLY A 134 -10.69 -12.79 18.00
N ASP A 135 -11.60 -12.76 18.95
CA ASP A 135 -12.56 -13.84 19.22
C ASP A 135 -14.01 -13.34 19.12
N PRO A 136 -14.55 -13.19 17.90
CA PRO A 136 -15.87 -12.60 17.71
C PRO A 136 -17.02 -13.52 18.17
N GLY A 137 -16.73 -14.74 18.63
CA GLY A 137 -17.69 -15.59 19.34
C GLY A 137 -17.94 -15.14 20.78
N THR A 138 -17.09 -14.28 21.35
CA THR A 138 -17.23 -13.76 22.70
C THR A 138 -17.45 -12.24 22.71
N GLY A 139 -18.43 -11.80 23.50
CA GLY A 139 -18.66 -10.37 23.74
C GLY A 139 -17.73 -9.88 24.84
N LEU A 140 -16.86 -8.91 24.54
CA LEU A 140 -16.08 -8.21 25.56
C LEU A 140 -16.90 -7.06 26.17
N ALA A 141 -16.85 -6.92 27.50
CA ALA A 141 -17.51 -5.82 28.20
C ALA A 141 -16.91 -4.44 27.85
N VAL A 142 -15.63 -4.41 27.48
CA VAL A 142 -14.89 -3.21 27.08
C VAL A 142 -14.04 -3.53 25.86
N ALA A 143 -14.17 -2.72 24.80
CA ALA A 143 -13.36 -2.88 23.60
C ALA A 143 -11.86 -2.60 23.89
N PRO A 144 -10.95 -3.46 23.43
CA PRO A 144 -9.51 -3.29 23.66
C PRO A 144 -8.99 -2.02 22.99
N TYR A 145 -8.02 -1.36 23.63
CA TYR A 145 -7.30 -0.24 23.03
C TYR A 145 -5.85 -0.15 23.55
N PRO A 146 -4.82 -0.15 22.67
CA PRO A 146 -4.93 -0.29 21.22
C PRO A 146 -5.59 -1.62 20.84
N HIS A 147 -6.40 -1.59 19.78
CA HIS A 147 -7.02 -2.79 19.21
C HIS A 147 -5.97 -3.65 18.49
N LEU A 148 -6.37 -4.81 17.97
CA LEU A 148 -5.48 -5.66 17.16
C LEU A 148 -4.82 -4.87 16.02
N PRO A 149 -3.56 -5.19 15.66
CA PRO A 149 -2.84 -4.48 14.60
C PRO A 149 -3.57 -4.57 13.26
N VAL A 150 -3.77 -3.42 12.62
CA VAL A 150 -4.35 -3.31 11.27
C VAL A 150 -3.26 -2.87 10.30
N LEU A 151 -3.03 -3.66 9.26
CA LEU A 151 -2.06 -3.38 8.20
C LEU A 151 -2.82 -3.09 6.90
N ILE A 152 -2.48 -1.99 6.23
CA ILE A 152 -3.11 -1.57 4.97
C ILE A 152 -2.08 -1.44 3.86
N SER A 153 -2.50 -1.78 2.65
CA SER A 153 -1.63 -1.81 1.48
C SER A 153 -1.94 -0.77 0.40
N ASN A 154 -3.08 -0.10 0.49
CA ASN A 154 -3.50 0.93 -0.46
C ASN A 154 -4.34 1.96 0.28
N MET A 155 -4.10 3.24 0.01
CA MET A 155 -4.73 4.37 0.67
C MET A 155 -5.49 5.27 -0.31
N ASP A 156 -5.48 4.93 -1.60
CA ASP A 156 -6.08 5.76 -2.63
C ASP A 156 -7.59 5.87 -2.40
N LEU A 157 -8.06 7.09 -2.17
CA LEU A 157 -9.48 7.37 -1.99
C LEU A 157 -10.25 7.04 -3.27
N LEU A 158 -9.69 7.42 -4.41
CA LEU A 158 -10.26 7.28 -5.74
C LEU A 158 -9.21 6.73 -6.71
N TRP A 159 -9.64 6.00 -7.73
CA TRP A 159 -8.79 5.54 -8.82
C TRP A 159 -9.49 5.68 -10.18
N MET A 160 -8.70 5.73 -11.25
CA MET A 160 -9.22 5.83 -12.62
C MET A 160 -9.43 4.43 -13.22
N ALA A 161 -10.68 4.11 -13.52
CA ALA A 161 -11.09 2.92 -14.24
C ALA A 161 -11.48 3.27 -15.69
N GLU A 162 -12.17 2.38 -16.40
CA GLU A 162 -12.64 2.59 -17.79
C GLU A 162 -13.67 3.73 -17.90
N ALA A 163 -14.36 4.04 -16.80
CA ALA A 163 -15.31 5.14 -16.74
C ALA A 163 -14.60 6.50 -16.73
N LYS A 164 -15.23 7.51 -17.36
CA LYS A 164 -14.73 8.90 -17.37
C LYS A 164 -14.60 9.53 -15.97
N MET A 165 -15.36 9.02 -15.00
CA MET A 165 -15.37 9.51 -13.62
C MET A 165 -14.59 8.54 -12.72
N PRO A 166 -13.75 9.03 -11.78
CA PRO A 166 -13.01 8.18 -10.84
C PRO A 166 -13.94 7.25 -10.05
N ARG A 167 -13.45 6.05 -9.73
CA ARG A 167 -14.13 5.04 -8.90
C ARG A 167 -13.61 5.09 -7.47
N PHE A 168 -14.40 4.62 -6.50
CA PHE A 168 -13.93 4.48 -5.13
C PHE A 168 -12.81 3.46 -5.04
N GLY A 169 -11.70 3.84 -4.40
CA GLY A 169 -10.62 2.95 -4.05
C GLY A 169 -10.68 2.53 -2.59
N HIS A 170 -9.67 1.78 -2.16
CA HIS A 170 -9.54 1.28 -0.80
C HIS A 170 -9.58 2.38 0.27
N GLY A 171 -9.07 3.58 -0.01
CA GLY A 171 -9.14 4.71 0.92
C GLY A 171 -10.57 5.10 1.31
N THR A 172 -11.56 4.91 0.42
CA THR A 172 -12.97 5.15 0.74
C THR A 172 -13.51 4.10 1.71
N PHE A 173 -13.11 2.83 1.54
CA PHE A 173 -13.44 1.76 2.49
C PHE A 173 -12.83 2.02 3.87
N LEU A 174 -11.57 2.47 3.92
CA LEU A 174 -10.87 2.84 5.16
C LEU A 174 -11.59 3.99 5.87
N LEU A 175 -12.02 5.02 5.15
CA LEU A 175 -12.79 6.14 5.71
C LEU A 175 -14.08 5.66 6.40
N CYS A 176 -14.80 4.70 5.79
CA CYS A 176 -15.97 4.08 6.39
C CYS A 176 -15.61 3.30 7.67
N LEU A 177 -14.59 2.43 7.59
CA LEU A 177 -14.14 1.60 8.70
C LEU A 177 -13.73 2.45 9.92
N GLU A 178 -12.92 3.47 9.67
CA GLU A 178 -12.47 4.44 10.67
C GLU A 178 -13.63 5.19 11.33
N SER A 179 -14.58 5.65 10.51
CA SER A 179 -15.72 6.40 10.99
C SER A 179 -16.63 5.55 11.85
N ILE A 180 -16.85 4.29 11.47
CA ILE A 180 -17.64 3.33 12.24
C ILE A 180 -16.94 3.01 13.56
N TYR A 181 -15.65 2.65 13.53
CA TYR A 181 -14.88 2.34 14.74
C TYR A 181 -14.92 3.51 15.73
N ARG A 182 -14.71 4.74 15.26
CA ARG A 182 -14.77 5.94 16.11
C ARG A 182 -16.16 6.19 16.68
N LYS A 183 -17.22 6.01 15.89
CA LYS A 183 -18.60 6.18 16.38
C LYS A 183 -18.99 5.15 17.43
N ILE A 184 -18.49 3.92 17.34
CA ILE A 184 -18.79 2.85 18.29
C ILE A 184 -17.96 2.98 19.58
N THR A 185 -16.67 3.30 19.44
CA THR A 185 -15.72 3.23 20.57
C THR A 185 -15.36 4.58 21.18
N GLY A 186 -15.64 5.69 20.47
CA GLY A 186 -15.12 7.02 20.81
C GLY A 186 -13.61 7.19 20.56
N LYS A 187 -12.92 6.20 20.01
CA LYS A 187 -11.46 6.19 19.81
C LYS A 187 -11.09 6.12 18.34
N GLU A 188 -9.89 6.56 17.99
CA GLU A 188 -9.37 6.48 16.63
C GLU A 188 -8.85 5.07 16.31
N LEU A 189 -9.15 4.57 15.12
CA LEU A 189 -8.55 3.35 14.60
C LEU A 189 -7.07 3.61 14.26
N LYS A 190 -6.16 2.79 14.79
CA LYS A 190 -4.70 2.91 14.60
C LYS A 190 -4.19 1.84 13.65
N TYR A 191 -3.38 2.26 12.68
CA TYR A 191 -2.74 1.33 11.76
C TYR A 191 -1.33 0.99 12.24
N ALA A 192 -1.01 -0.30 12.23
CA ALA A 192 0.34 -0.80 12.52
C ALA A 192 1.26 -0.73 11.30
N ALA A 193 0.68 -0.68 10.10
CA ALA A 193 1.39 -0.47 8.84
C ALA A 193 0.48 0.27 7.85
N LEU A 194 1.00 1.32 7.23
CA LEU A 194 0.38 1.98 6.08
C LEU A 194 1.40 1.95 4.94
N VAL A 195 1.18 1.11 3.93
CA VAL A 195 2.10 1.01 2.78
C VAL A 195 1.40 1.39 1.46
N GLY A 196 2.18 1.47 0.39
CA GLY A 196 1.77 2.06 -0.89
C GLY A 196 2.29 3.49 -1.03
N LYS A 197 2.33 4.04 -2.25
CA LYS A 197 2.70 5.45 -2.46
C LYS A 197 1.64 6.35 -1.78
N PRO A 198 2.03 7.46 -1.13
CA PRO A 198 3.35 8.08 -1.12
C PRO A 198 4.27 7.65 0.04
N ASN A 199 4.01 6.52 0.72
CA ASN A 199 4.76 6.11 1.91
C ASN A 199 6.25 5.84 1.63
N ILE A 200 7.13 6.29 2.53
CA ILE A 200 8.60 6.09 2.49
C ILE A 200 8.98 4.61 2.35
N THR A 201 8.29 3.70 3.04
CA THR A 201 8.55 2.26 3.00
C THR A 201 8.44 1.69 1.59
N THR A 202 7.57 2.26 0.74
CA THR A 202 7.46 1.88 -0.67
C THR A 202 8.74 2.19 -1.44
N TYR A 203 9.36 3.36 -1.19
CA TYR A 203 10.60 3.76 -1.84
C TYR A 203 11.83 3.06 -1.25
N GLN A 204 11.84 2.78 0.06
CA GLN A 204 12.85 1.90 0.66
C GLN A 204 12.81 0.49 0.04
N TYR A 205 11.61 -0.06 -0.14
CA TYR A 205 11.42 -1.34 -0.82
C TYR A 205 11.93 -1.28 -2.26
N ALA A 206 11.59 -0.22 -3.00
CA ALA A 206 12.06 0.00 -4.37
C ALA A 206 13.58 0.10 -4.48
N GLU A 207 14.22 0.89 -3.63
CA GLU A 207 15.68 1.00 -3.57
C GLU A 207 16.32 -0.37 -3.28
N SER A 208 15.77 -1.15 -2.34
CA SER A 208 16.29 -2.48 -2.01
C SER A 208 16.29 -3.43 -3.22
N LEU A 209 15.27 -3.33 -4.08
CA LEU A 209 15.17 -4.14 -5.30
C LEU A 209 16.13 -3.65 -6.38
N ILE A 210 16.27 -2.33 -6.56
CA ILE A 210 17.26 -1.73 -7.47
C ILE A 210 18.68 -2.15 -7.06
N ARG A 211 18.99 -2.13 -5.77
CA ARG A 211 20.29 -2.57 -5.23
C ARG A 211 20.52 -4.06 -5.49
N LYS A 212 19.53 -4.92 -5.24
CA LYS A 212 19.61 -6.35 -5.58
C LYS A 212 19.81 -6.60 -7.09
N GLN A 213 19.25 -5.75 -7.95
CA GLN A 213 19.47 -5.82 -9.39
C GLN A 213 20.90 -5.42 -9.80
N ALA A 214 21.50 -4.45 -9.10
CA ALA A 214 22.89 -4.04 -9.31
C ALA A 214 23.87 -5.10 -8.79
N GLU A 215 23.62 -5.65 -7.60
CA GLU A 215 24.38 -6.75 -6.99
C GLU A 215 24.40 -7.98 -7.92
N ARG A 216 23.25 -8.39 -8.47
CA ARG A 216 23.14 -9.49 -9.45
C ARG A 216 23.97 -9.27 -10.72
N ARG A 217 24.25 -8.02 -11.08
CA ARG A 217 25.08 -7.65 -12.25
C ARG A 217 26.56 -7.41 -11.87
N ALA A 218 26.93 -7.71 -10.63
CA ALA A 218 28.27 -7.44 -10.07
C ALA A 218 28.68 -5.96 -10.19
N TRP A 219 27.72 -5.03 -10.14
CA TRP A 219 28.01 -3.60 -10.11
C TRP A 219 28.39 -3.21 -8.69
N GLY A 220 29.70 -3.06 -8.45
CA GLY A 220 30.25 -2.79 -7.12
C GLY A 220 30.06 -1.36 -6.61
N ALA A 221 29.63 -0.43 -7.46
CA ALA A 221 29.35 0.95 -7.05
C ALA A 221 27.94 1.06 -6.44
N PRO A 222 27.78 1.77 -5.31
CA PRO A 222 26.47 1.99 -4.71
C PRO A 222 25.57 2.84 -5.62
N ILE A 223 24.27 2.59 -5.55
CA ILE A 223 23.26 3.43 -6.22
C ILE A 223 23.25 4.80 -5.52
N ARG A 224 23.66 5.87 -6.21
CA ARG A 224 23.71 7.23 -5.63
C ARG A 224 22.44 8.05 -5.86
N ARG A 225 21.76 7.85 -6.97
CA ARG A 225 20.60 8.65 -7.39
C ARG A 225 19.48 7.75 -7.84
N LEU A 226 18.28 8.07 -7.39
CA LEU A 226 17.04 7.47 -7.84
C LEU A 226 16.23 8.51 -8.60
N TYR A 227 15.59 8.09 -9.68
CA TYR A 227 14.70 8.91 -10.47
C TYR A 227 13.31 8.29 -10.43
N ALA A 228 12.37 8.98 -9.78
CA ALA A 228 10.99 8.56 -9.68
C ALA A 228 10.16 9.28 -10.74
N ILE A 229 9.74 8.53 -11.75
CA ILE A 229 8.95 9.04 -12.88
C ILE A 229 7.49 8.68 -12.62
N GLY A 230 6.60 9.67 -12.65
CA GLY A 230 5.17 9.46 -12.43
C GLY A 230 4.32 10.62 -12.93
N ASP A 231 3.02 10.43 -12.97
CA ASP A 231 2.04 11.36 -13.55
C ASP A 231 1.15 12.02 -12.49
N ASN A 232 1.23 11.58 -11.23
CA ASN A 232 0.42 12.11 -10.14
C ASN A 232 1.26 12.87 -9.11
N PRO A 233 1.07 14.19 -8.97
CA PRO A 233 1.82 15.01 -8.01
C PRO A 233 1.63 14.58 -6.55
N VAL A 234 0.43 14.13 -6.18
CA VAL A 234 0.07 13.82 -4.78
C VAL A 234 0.59 12.45 -4.34
N THR A 235 0.84 11.54 -5.27
CA THR A 235 1.36 10.19 -4.95
C THR A 235 2.82 10.03 -5.36
N ASP A 236 3.16 10.29 -6.63
CA ASP A 236 4.47 9.94 -7.19
C ASP A 236 5.53 10.99 -6.86
N VAL A 237 5.20 12.27 -7.12
CA VAL A 237 6.11 13.39 -6.82
C VAL A 237 6.24 13.56 -5.33
N TYR A 238 5.12 13.61 -4.61
CA TYR A 238 5.11 13.71 -3.15
C TYR A 238 5.91 12.58 -2.49
N GLY A 239 5.67 11.32 -2.89
CA GLY A 239 6.37 10.16 -2.34
C GLY A 239 7.88 10.20 -2.60
N ALA A 240 8.28 10.58 -3.82
CA ALA A 240 9.68 10.72 -4.19
C ALA A 240 10.38 11.84 -3.41
N ASN A 241 9.73 12.99 -3.25
CA ASN A 241 10.26 14.13 -2.51
C ASN A 241 10.32 13.83 -1.00
N LEU A 242 9.31 13.16 -0.45
CA LEU A 242 9.29 12.69 0.93
C LEU A 242 10.46 11.74 1.19
N TYR A 243 10.70 10.79 0.29
CA TYR A 243 11.83 9.88 0.38
C TYR A 243 13.18 10.59 0.23
N ASN A 244 13.31 11.57 -0.68
CA ASN A 244 14.51 12.39 -0.80
C ASN A 244 14.82 13.14 0.50
N ARG A 245 13.80 13.71 1.16
CA ARG A 245 13.94 14.37 2.46
C ARG A 245 14.39 13.38 3.53
N TYR A 246 13.86 12.15 3.52
CA TYR A 246 14.31 11.07 4.39
C TYR A 246 15.79 10.72 4.17
N LEU A 247 16.25 10.58 2.91
CA LEU A 247 17.66 10.33 2.58
C LEU A 247 18.59 11.44 3.09
N GLN A 248 18.18 12.71 2.94
CA GLN A 248 18.94 13.86 3.43
C GLN A 248 19.07 13.88 4.97
N LYS A 249 17.97 13.65 5.69
CA LYS A 249 17.98 13.56 7.16
C LYS A 249 18.84 12.39 7.65
N ASN A 250 18.73 11.23 6.98
CA ASN A 250 19.51 10.05 7.32
C ASN A 250 21.01 10.28 7.18
N ARG A 251 21.42 10.96 6.11
CA ARG A 251 22.82 11.35 5.92
C ARG A 251 23.33 12.31 7.00
N ASN A 252 22.47 13.18 7.53
CA ASN A 252 22.82 14.14 8.57
C ASN A 252 22.77 13.53 9.99
N GLY A 253 22.36 12.26 10.13
CA GLY A 253 22.16 11.63 11.45
C GLY A 253 20.90 12.13 12.19
N GLU A 254 19.96 12.75 11.48
CA GLU A 254 18.76 13.40 12.03
C GLU A 254 17.49 12.57 11.81
N VAL A 255 17.59 11.24 11.64
CA VAL A 255 16.40 10.40 11.46
C VAL A 255 15.61 10.38 12.76
N GLN A 256 14.45 11.03 12.73
CA GLN A 256 13.47 11.01 13.80
C GLN A 256 12.69 9.68 13.76
N GLU A 257 12.42 9.08 14.92
CA GLU A 257 11.63 7.86 15.10
C GLU A 257 10.26 7.87 14.37
N CYS A 258 9.76 9.05 13.99
CA CYS A 258 8.51 9.24 13.25
C CYS A 258 8.44 8.52 11.88
N TYR A 259 9.57 8.08 11.32
CA TYR A 259 9.64 7.38 10.03
C TYR A 259 10.01 5.89 10.15
N GLU A 260 10.16 5.37 11.37
CA GLU A 260 10.57 3.99 11.59
C GLU A 260 9.38 3.04 11.55
N VAL A 261 9.12 2.48 10.37
CA VAL A 261 8.67 1.09 10.32
C VAL A 261 9.58 0.33 9.37
N VAL A 262 10.74 -0.10 9.90
CA VAL A 262 11.60 -1.07 9.22
C VAL A 262 12.01 -2.13 10.26
N GLU A 263 11.10 -3.04 10.57
CA GLU A 263 11.46 -4.30 11.24
C GLU A 263 11.86 -5.35 10.18
N GLU A 264 12.98 -5.06 9.52
CA GLU A 264 14.04 -5.99 9.14
C GLU A 264 15.16 -5.14 8.53
N LYS A 265 16.37 -5.20 9.10
CA LYS A 265 17.55 -4.46 8.60
C LYS A 265 17.97 -4.99 7.22
N GLN A 266 17.22 -4.70 6.17
CA GLN A 266 17.87 -4.51 4.88
C GLN A 266 18.69 -3.24 5.04
N GLY A 267 20.00 -3.35 4.85
CA GLY A 267 20.99 -2.32 5.21
C GLY A 267 20.56 -0.90 4.81
N SER A 268 21.14 0.09 5.51
CA SER A 268 20.88 1.51 5.30
C SER A 268 20.79 1.87 3.81
N PRO A 269 19.87 2.78 3.43
CA PRO A 269 19.78 3.24 2.05
C PRO A 269 21.16 3.70 1.55
N THR A 270 21.49 3.33 0.32
CA THR A 270 22.74 3.73 -0.34
C THR A 270 22.55 4.98 -1.20
N ALA A 271 21.31 5.25 -1.62
CA ALA A 271 20.96 6.42 -2.42
C ALA A 271 21.17 7.70 -1.63
N GLU A 272 21.79 8.68 -2.27
CA GLU A 272 22.02 10.01 -1.71
C GLU A 272 20.86 10.95 -2.03
N ARG A 273 20.17 10.73 -3.16
CA ARG A 273 19.04 11.55 -3.63
C ARG A 273 17.98 10.73 -4.33
N CYS A 274 16.74 11.17 -4.20
CA CYS A 274 15.61 10.75 -5.03
C CYS A 274 15.05 11.97 -5.75
N LEU A 275 15.00 11.95 -7.08
CA LEU A 275 14.54 13.06 -7.90
C LEU A 275 13.20 12.70 -8.55
N SER A 276 12.21 13.57 -8.37
CA SER A 276 10.88 13.43 -8.95
C SER A 276 10.84 14.00 -10.37
N ILE A 277 10.36 13.21 -11.33
CA ILE A 277 10.10 13.64 -12.71
C ILE A 277 8.60 13.45 -12.97
N LEU A 278 7.89 14.56 -13.14
CA LEU A 278 6.46 14.56 -13.44
C LEU A 278 6.24 14.53 -14.95
N VAL A 279 5.50 13.53 -15.44
CA VAL A 279 5.08 13.45 -16.84
C VAL A 279 3.68 14.06 -17.02
N ARG A 280 3.41 14.61 -18.21
CA ARG A 280 2.13 15.27 -18.56
C ARG A 280 1.16 14.36 -19.32
N SER A 281 1.52 13.09 -19.49
CA SER A 281 0.75 12.10 -20.25
C SER A 281 -0.31 11.36 -19.41
N GLY A 282 -0.56 11.76 -18.16
CA GLY A 282 -1.47 11.07 -17.24
C GLY A 282 -2.34 12.01 -16.40
N VAL A 283 -2.46 11.74 -15.10
CA VAL A 283 -3.34 12.45 -14.16
C VAL A 283 -3.05 13.96 -14.12
N TYR A 284 -1.78 14.36 -14.17
CA TYR A 284 -1.40 15.76 -14.22
C TYR A 284 -1.68 16.39 -15.60
N ASN A 285 -2.60 17.36 -15.63
CA ASN A 285 -2.89 18.16 -16.81
C ASN A 285 -2.71 19.67 -16.51
N PRO A 286 -1.70 20.34 -17.12
CA PRO A 286 -1.43 21.76 -16.87
C PRO A 286 -2.54 22.70 -17.39
N SER A 287 -3.43 22.22 -18.26
CA SER A 287 -4.57 23.00 -18.78
C SER A 287 -5.75 23.07 -17.81
N LEU A 288 -5.79 22.20 -16.79
CA LEU A 288 -6.78 22.28 -15.72
C LEU A 288 -6.30 23.31 -14.69
N ARG A 289 -6.95 24.48 -14.64
CA ARG A 289 -6.75 25.43 -13.52
C ARG A 289 -7.11 24.69 -12.23
N GLN A 290 -6.11 24.36 -11.42
CA GLN A 290 -6.31 23.77 -10.10
C GLN A 290 -6.93 24.84 -9.17
N THR A 291 -8.26 24.94 -9.16
CA THR A 291 -8.98 25.44 -7.99
C THR A 291 -8.68 24.51 -6.82
N GLU A 292 -8.49 25.05 -5.61
CA GLU A 292 -8.19 24.30 -4.37
C GLU A 292 -8.77 22.88 -4.36
N THR A 293 -7.98 21.90 -4.79
CA THR A 293 -8.43 20.52 -4.82
C THR A 293 -8.39 19.99 -3.40
N PRO A 294 -9.49 19.44 -2.86
CA PRO A 294 -9.48 18.88 -1.52
C PRO A 294 -8.42 17.79 -1.42
N PHE A 295 -7.62 17.83 -0.34
CA PHE A 295 -6.64 16.79 -0.07
C PHE A 295 -7.35 15.48 0.24
N HIS A 296 -7.13 14.48 -0.63
CA HIS A 296 -7.72 13.15 -0.51
C HIS A 296 -6.76 12.11 0.08
N GLY A 297 -5.62 12.54 0.62
CA GLY A 297 -4.69 11.63 1.29
C GLY A 297 -5.25 11.12 2.61
N HIS A 298 -4.70 9.99 3.05
CA HIS A 298 -5.08 9.37 4.31
C HIS A 298 -4.75 10.28 5.51
N ARG A 299 -5.61 10.30 6.53
CA ARG A 299 -5.51 11.25 7.67
C ARG A 299 -4.20 11.19 8.45
N ASP A 300 -3.59 10.00 8.51
CA ASP A 300 -2.31 9.77 9.21
C ASP A 300 -1.11 10.32 8.42
N PHE A 301 -1.34 10.89 7.23
CA PHE A 301 -0.33 11.62 6.47
C PHE A 301 -0.50 13.12 6.69
N VAL A 302 0.49 13.72 7.36
CA VAL A 302 0.61 15.17 7.44
C VAL A 302 0.98 15.69 6.06
N PHE A 303 0.02 16.36 5.41
CA PHE A 303 0.21 16.94 4.09
C PHE A 303 1.14 18.16 4.16
N ASP A 304 2.21 18.11 3.38
CA ASP A 304 3.14 19.23 3.18
C ASP A 304 3.09 19.66 1.71
N PRO A 305 2.43 20.79 1.38
CA PRO A 305 2.33 21.27 0.00
C PRO A 305 3.67 21.48 -0.70
N SER A 306 4.75 21.74 0.05
CA SER A 306 6.10 21.92 -0.53
C SER A 306 6.63 20.66 -1.19
N LEU A 307 6.07 19.49 -0.90
CA LEU A 307 6.46 18.22 -1.49
C LEU A 307 5.75 17.92 -2.82
N LEU A 308 4.80 18.76 -3.27
CA LEU A 308 4.12 18.58 -4.56
C LEU A 308 4.93 19.07 -5.77
N GLU A 309 5.98 19.87 -5.55
CA GLU A 309 6.79 20.41 -6.63
C GLU A 309 7.77 19.35 -7.16
N ALA A 310 7.65 18.98 -8.43
CA ALA A 310 8.55 18.02 -9.06
C ALA A 310 9.93 18.64 -9.33
N SER A 311 10.99 17.84 -9.23
CA SER A 311 12.34 18.29 -9.60
C SER A 311 12.42 18.65 -11.08
N HIS A 312 11.69 17.91 -11.92
CA HIS A 312 11.56 18.13 -13.34
C HIS A 312 10.13 17.82 -13.82
N VAL A 313 9.70 18.52 -14.87
CA VAL A 313 8.42 18.26 -15.56
C VAL A 313 8.70 18.10 -17.04
N VAL A 314 8.22 17.01 -17.63
CA VAL A 314 8.46 16.64 -19.04
C VAL A 314 7.15 16.20 -19.71
N ALA A 315 7.13 16.06 -21.03
CA ALA A 315 5.91 15.70 -21.75
C ALA A 315 5.46 14.27 -21.42
N ASP A 316 6.38 13.31 -21.48
CA ASP A 316 6.09 11.89 -21.33
C ASP A 316 7.27 11.10 -20.73
N VAL A 317 7.11 9.77 -20.66
CA VAL A 317 8.13 8.87 -20.11
C VAL A 317 9.39 8.81 -20.98
N HIS A 318 9.30 9.03 -22.29
CA HIS A 318 10.46 9.00 -23.17
C HIS A 318 11.38 10.19 -22.88
N GLU A 319 10.83 11.41 -22.81
CA GLU A 319 11.58 12.59 -22.42
C GLU A 319 12.13 12.47 -20.99
N ALA A 320 11.39 11.83 -20.08
CA ALA A 320 11.88 11.57 -18.72
C ALA A 320 13.14 10.70 -18.72
N VAL A 321 13.16 9.63 -19.52
CA VAL A 321 14.31 8.72 -19.64
C VAL A 321 15.50 9.42 -20.31
N GLN A 322 15.26 10.21 -21.37
CA GLN A 322 16.32 11.02 -22.01
C GLN A 322 16.92 12.01 -21.01
N LEU A 323 16.10 12.70 -20.23
CA LEU A 323 16.56 13.61 -19.18
C LEU A 323 17.43 12.88 -18.15
N VAL A 324 17.07 11.66 -17.75
CA VAL A 324 17.88 10.84 -16.82
C VAL A 324 19.23 10.55 -17.43
N PHE A 325 19.31 10.11 -18.69
CA PHE A 325 20.57 9.88 -19.37
C PHE A 325 21.43 11.15 -19.43
N CYS A 326 20.85 12.29 -19.81
CA CYS A 326 21.56 13.56 -19.83
C CYS A 326 22.11 13.98 -18.46
N LYS A 327 21.33 13.78 -17.39
CA LYS A 327 21.76 14.11 -16.01
C LYS A 327 22.91 13.23 -15.50
N GLU A 328 23.05 12.04 -16.07
CA GLU A 328 24.10 11.08 -15.75
C GLU A 328 25.26 11.08 -16.78
N GLY A 329 25.26 12.01 -17.75
CA GLY A 329 26.34 12.18 -18.74
C GLY A 329 26.29 11.19 -19.91
N TRP A 330 25.11 10.67 -20.23
CA TRP A 330 24.85 9.72 -21.32
C TRP A 330 24.05 10.33 -22.47
N ASP A 331 24.31 11.61 -22.78
CA ASP A 331 23.57 12.47 -23.72
C ASP A 331 23.54 11.94 -25.19
N HIS A 332 24.25 10.84 -25.46
CA HIS A 332 24.45 10.23 -26.77
C HIS A 332 23.68 8.91 -26.96
N ILE A 333 22.90 8.49 -25.96
CA ILE A 333 21.99 7.32 -25.99
C ILE A 333 20.56 7.82 -26.25
#